data_AF-A0AA35WP77-F1
#
_entry.id   AF-A0AA35WP77-F1
#
_cell.length_a   1.000
_cell.length_b   1.000
_cell.length_c   1.000
_cell.angle_alpha   90.00
_cell.angle_beta   90.00
_cell.angle_gamma   90.00
#
_symmetry.space_group_name_H-M   'P 1'
#
loop_
_entity.id
_entity.type
_entity.pdbx_description
1 polymer ?
#
loop_
_entity_poly.entity_id
_entity_poly.type
_entity_poly.pdbx_seq_one_letter_code
_entity_poly.pdbx_strand_id
1 'polypeptide(L)'
;MTGRSYAQTLRALKESYRRGHDGSTVDEMLARLGEGPALFTDAGATSTCEDSTCEEREGGLCWGYERDCTEDNRLFVPRCDGSPKPWAQTMEGKMELFWTQADFGYVKKVVDSLAILCSPKGKIAEGASQLICSAQLRYCRARNLYMDLRRYRQMTEKQGTYRSFLEDIFEEGEIGGNCELDINRLRDNARHKSPLQSWYAELGGYSSVDFKVKEGEQCDEIVTRPTVFIKLDAVVNMYHHFCDFFNIYASQHVNGSFSDDVQIVIWDTTLSKEFRDPFIETWRAFTRHPVMKLAQFQGKRVRISH
;
A
#
# COMPACT_ATOMS: atom_id res chain seq x y z
N MET A 1 -8.00 -0.69 14.94
CA MET A 1 -8.47 -0.41 13.57
C MET A 1 -9.96 -0.62 13.60
N THR A 2 -10.73 0.46 13.69
CA THR A 2 -12.18 0.40 13.40
C THR A 2 -12.27 0.25 11.89
N GLY A 3 -12.63 -0.94 11.42
CA GLY A 3 -12.80 -1.20 9.99
C GLY A 3 -13.85 -0.24 9.43
N ARG A 4 -13.52 0.46 8.34
CA ARG A 4 -14.54 1.17 7.57
C ARG A 4 -15.46 0.14 6.94
N SER A 5 -16.77 0.37 6.98
CA SER A 5 -17.75 -0.50 6.33
C SER A 5 -17.49 -0.52 4.81
N TYR A 6 -17.87 -1.60 4.14
CA TYR A 6 -17.81 -1.73 2.67
C TYR A 6 -18.37 -0.49 1.94
N ALA A 7 -19.49 0.05 2.43
CA ALA A 7 -20.14 1.24 1.90
C ALA A 7 -19.23 2.48 1.92
N GLN A 8 -18.42 2.65 2.97
CA GLN A 8 -17.48 3.76 3.11
C GLN A 8 -16.30 3.63 2.12
N THR A 9 -15.83 2.41 1.82
CA THR A 9 -14.82 2.17 0.78
C THR A 9 -15.37 2.48 -0.60
N LEU A 10 -16.56 1.98 -0.93
CA LEU A 10 -17.19 2.26 -2.23
C LEU A 10 -17.42 3.74 -2.46
N ARG A 11 -17.88 4.48 -1.43
CA ARG A 11 -18.10 5.93 -1.53
C ARG A 11 -16.80 6.65 -1.88
N ALA A 12 -15.70 6.32 -1.19
CA ALA A 12 -14.38 6.90 -1.47
C ALA A 12 -13.87 6.57 -2.89
N LEU A 13 -14.08 5.34 -3.38
CA LEU A 13 -13.69 4.94 -4.74
C LEU A 13 -14.50 5.69 -5.81
N LYS A 14 -15.83 5.81 -5.62
CA LYS A 14 -16.71 6.55 -6.54
C LYS A 14 -16.35 8.04 -6.60
N GLU A 15 -16.06 8.66 -5.46
CA GLU A 15 -15.63 10.06 -5.39
C GLU A 15 -14.27 10.30 -6.04
N SER A 16 -13.32 9.38 -5.89
CA SER A 16 -12.02 9.43 -6.60
C SER A 16 -12.24 9.38 -8.12
N TYR A 17 -13.02 8.41 -8.60
CA TYR A 17 -13.24 8.20 -10.03
C TYR A 17 -13.99 9.35 -10.72
N ARG A 18 -15.04 9.89 -10.11
CA ARG A 18 -15.81 11.03 -10.65
C ARG A 18 -14.99 12.30 -10.85
N ARG A 19 -13.88 12.47 -10.12
CA ARG A 19 -13.02 13.66 -10.25
C ARG A 19 -12.02 13.56 -11.40
N GLY A 20 -11.81 12.37 -11.96
CA GLY A 20 -10.86 12.11 -13.05
C GLY A 20 -11.48 12.08 -14.46
N HIS A 21 -12.80 12.08 -14.58
CA HIS A 21 -13.51 11.87 -15.86
C HIS A 21 -14.77 12.74 -15.97
N ASP A 22 -15.21 13.00 -17.21
CA ASP A 22 -16.47 13.69 -17.47
C ASP A 22 -17.65 12.89 -16.87
N GLY A 23 -18.54 13.58 -16.17
CA GLY A 23 -19.56 12.97 -15.32
C GLY A 23 -20.51 12.02 -16.07
N SER A 24 -20.76 12.29 -17.36
CA SER A 24 -21.63 11.45 -18.19
C SER A 24 -21.03 10.10 -18.56
N THR A 25 -19.70 10.03 -18.78
CA THR A 25 -19.01 8.78 -19.16
C THR A 25 -18.84 7.84 -17.95
N VAL A 26 -18.74 8.42 -16.76
CA VAL A 26 -18.61 7.69 -15.50
C VAL A 26 -19.91 6.96 -15.16
N ASP A 27 -21.04 7.63 -15.29
CA ASP A 27 -22.34 7.03 -14.98
C ASP A 27 -22.71 5.94 -16.01
N GLU A 28 -22.38 6.11 -17.30
CA GLU A 28 -22.52 5.06 -18.31
C GLU A 28 -21.58 3.85 -18.09
N MET A 29 -20.33 4.07 -17.66
CA MET A 29 -19.40 2.96 -17.37
C MET A 29 -19.75 2.22 -16.08
N LEU A 30 -20.21 2.92 -15.03
CA LEU A 30 -20.69 2.29 -13.80
C LEU A 30 -21.98 1.52 -14.04
N ALA A 31 -22.88 2.03 -14.89
CA ALA A 31 -24.06 1.28 -15.35
C ALA A 31 -23.65 0.00 -16.11
N ARG A 32 -22.64 0.09 -17.00
CA ARG A 32 -22.10 -1.07 -17.75
C ARG A 32 -21.32 -2.07 -16.89
N LEU A 33 -20.68 -1.64 -15.82
CA LEU A 33 -20.08 -2.54 -14.82
C LEU A 33 -21.15 -3.29 -14.01
N GLY A 34 -22.34 -2.69 -13.87
CA GLY A 34 -23.55 -3.40 -13.42
C GLY A 34 -24.12 -4.38 -14.47
N GLU A 35 -23.76 -4.23 -15.74
CA GLU A 35 -24.20 -5.06 -16.88
C GLU A 35 -23.05 -5.87 -17.53
N GLY A 36 -22.02 -6.24 -16.75
CA GLY A 36 -20.97 -7.15 -17.23
C GLY A 36 -21.55 -8.51 -17.68
N PRO A 37 -20.93 -9.17 -18.67
CA PRO A 37 -21.45 -10.43 -19.22
C PRO A 37 -21.66 -11.44 -18.09
N ALA A 38 -22.80 -12.13 -18.15
CA ALA A 38 -23.32 -13.11 -17.21
C ALA A 38 -22.38 -14.30 -16.90
N LEU A 39 -21.24 -14.02 -16.29
CA LEU A 39 -20.32 -14.96 -15.63
C LEU A 39 -20.51 -14.96 -14.10
N PHE A 40 -21.33 -14.04 -13.59
CA PHE A 40 -21.69 -13.91 -12.19
C PHE A 40 -23.21 -13.85 -12.10
N THR A 41 -23.87 -15.00 -12.28
CA THR A 41 -25.30 -15.12 -12.03
C THR A 41 -25.54 -15.21 -10.52
N ASP A 42 -25.90 -14.06 -9.99
CA ASP A 42 -26.82 -13.80 -8.90
C ASP A 42 -27.29 -15.00 -8.06
N ALA A 43 -26.89 -15.00 -6.79
CA ALA A 43 -27.67 -15.60 -5.72
C ALA A 43 -28.10 -14.47 -4.77
N GLY A 44 -29.02 -13.62 -5.22
CA GLY A 44 -29.88 -12.81 -4.35
C GLY A 44 -29.29 -11.50 -3.84
N ALA A 45 -28.41 -10.84 -4.59
CA ALA A 45 -27.89 -9.52 -4.22
C ALA A 45 -27.97 -8.53 -5.39
N THR A 46 -29.20 -8.22 -5.80
CA THR A 46 -29.47 -6.98 -6.54
C THR A 46 -29.24 -5.78 -5.62
N SER A 47 -28.00 -5.30 -5.61
CA SER A 47 -27.71 -3.93 -5.17
C SER A 47 -27.27 -3.11 -6.39
N THR A 48 -28.25 -2.76 -7.22
CA THR A 48 -28.10 -1.63 -8.14
C THR A 48 -27.94 -0.38 -7.29
N CYS A 49 -26.71 0.13 -7.18
CA CYS A 49 -26.46 1.44 -6.60
C CYS A 49 -26.86 2.53 -7.61
N GLU A 50 -28.15 2.64 -7.90
CA GLU A 50 -28.73 3.85 -8.47
C GLU A 50 -29.06 4.79 -7.32
N ASP A 51 -28.59 6.03 -7.46
CA ASP A 51 -28.80 7.16 -6.57
C ASP A 51 -28.12 7.19 -5.19
N SER A 52 -27.88 8.44 -4.79
CA SER A 52 -26.94 9.00 -3.80
C SER A 52 -27.08 8.55 -2.33
N THR A 53 -27.70 7.42 -2.03
CA THR A 53 -27.89 6.92 -0.66
C THR A 53 -27.52 5.45 -0.59
N CYS A 54 -26.24 5.14 -0.40
CA CYS A 54 -25.85 3.83 0.12
C CYS A 54 -26.33 3.76 1.58
N GLU A 55 -27.54 3.23 1.79
CA GLU A 55 -28.03 2.88 3.12
C GLU A 55 -27.26 1.65 3.61
N GLU A 56 -26.64 1.78 4.78
CA GLU A 56 -25.97 0.66 5.46
C GLU A 56 -27.05 -0.34 5.90
N ARG A 57 -27.02 -1.57 5.37
CA ARG A 57 -27.78 -2.68 5.97
C ARG A 57 -27.30 -2.85 7.42
N GLU A 58 -28.21 -2.89 8.39
CA GLU A 58 -27.88 -3.32 9.74
C GLU A 58 -27.41 -4.80 9.70
N GLY A 59 -26.18 -5.06 10.16
CA GLY A 59 -25.45 -6.32 9.93
C GLY A 59 -24.58 -6.33 8.67
N GLY A 60 -24.19 -5.14 8.18
CA GLY A 60 -23.67 -4.87 6.83
C GLY A 60 -22.57 -5.78 6.26
N LEU A 61 -22.58 -5.84 4.92
CA LEU A 61 -21.56 -6.51 4.12
C LEU A 61 -20.15 -6.00 4.47
N CYS A 62 -19.19 -6.91 4.51
CA CYS A 62 -17.80 -6.65 4.82
C CYS A 62 -16.87 -7.35 3.84
N TRP A 63 -15.61 -6.92 3.81
CA TRP A 63 -14.61 -7.50 2.93
C TRP A 63 -14.14 -8.88 3.41
N GLY A 64 -14.27 -9.19 4.70
CA GLY A 64 -13.91 -10.47 5.30
C GLY A 64 -12.62 -10.45 6.14
N TYR A 65 -11.84 -9.38 6.06
CA TYR A 65 -10.64 -9.20 6.90
C TYR A 65 -10.92 -8.44 8.20
N GLU A 66 -12.06 -7.77 8.30
CA GLU A 66 -12.47 -7.02 9.49
C GLU A 66 -12.74 -7.96 10.66
N ARG A 67 -12.44 -7.52 11.89
CA ARG A 67 -12.52 -8.36 13.11
C ARG A 67 -13.92 -8.90 13.38
N ASP A 68 -14.94 -8.11 13.07
CA ASP A 68 -16.34 -8.41 13.37
C ASP A 68 -17.10 -8.94 12.13
N CYS A 69 -16.38 -9.32 11.07
CA CYS A 69 -16.96 -9.86 9.85
C CYS A 69 -17.13 -11.38 9.93
N THR A 70 -18.37 -11.85 9.89
CA THR A 70 -18.70 -13.28 9.76
C THR A 70 -18.68 -13.72 8.29
N GLU A 71 -18.63 -15.03 8.04
CA GLU A 71 -18.63 -15.56 6.66
C GLU A 71 -19.90 -15.17 5.90
N ASP A 72 -21.05 -15.20 6.57
CA ASP A 72 -22.35 -14.81 6.00
C ASP A 72 -22.43 -13.33 5.60
N ASN A 73 -21.57 -12.49 6.18
CA ASN A 73 -21.51 -11.06 5.88
C ASN A 73 -20.43 -10.73 4.84
N ARG A 74 -19.66 -11.71 4.34
CA ARG A 74 -18.66 -11.46 3.29
C ARG A 74 -19.35 -11.08 1.99
N LEU A 75 -18.84 -10.03 1.34
CA LEU A 75 -19.35 -9.53 0.07
C LEU A 75 -19.38 -10.61 -1.03
N PHE A 76 -18.36 -11.48 -1.06
CA PHE A 76 -18.21 -12.50 -2.07
C PHE A 76 -17.92 -13.85 -1.41
N VAL A 77 -18.68 -14.85 -1.84
CA VAL A 77 -18.43 -16.26 -1.52
C VAL A 77 -18.25 -16.98 -2.85
N PRO A 78 -17.06 -17.52 -3.15
CA PRO A 78 -16.80 -18.14 -4.45
C PRO A 78 -17.69 -19.36 -4.65
N ARG A 79 -18.36 -19.43 -5.81
CA ARG A 79 -19.02 -20.66 -6.26
C ARG A 79 -18.01 -21.52 -7.00
N CYS A 80 -17.54 -22.57 -6.36
CA CYS A 80 -16.65 -23.54 -6.99
C CYS A 80 -17.44 -24.66 -7.68
N ASP A 81 -17.12 -24.91 -8.94
CA ASP A 81 -17.61 -26.07 -9.70
C ASP A 81 -16.51 -27.15 -9.85
N GLY A 82 -16.94 -28.36 -10.24
CA GLY A 82 -16.04 -29.47 -10.53
C GLY A 82 -15.44 -30.21 -9.31
N SER A 83 -14.92 -31.41 -9.57
CA SER A 83 -14.40 -32.31 -8.54
C SER A 83 -13.15 -31.75 -7.82
N PRO A 84 -12.96 -32.07 -6.52
CA PRO A 84 -11.77 -31.71 -5.77
C PRO A 84 -10.47 -32.03 -6.52
N LYS A 85 -9.50 -31.11 -6.46
CA LYS A 85 -8.16 -31.30 -7.08
C LYS A 85 -7.18 -31.73 -6.00
N PRO A 86 -6.02 -32.34 -6.33
CA PRO A 86 -5.07 -32.81 -5.33
C PRO A 86 -4.59 -31.75 -4.33
N TRP A 87 -4.56 -30.48 -4.74
CA TRP A 87 -4.17 -29.33 -3.89
C TRP A 87 -5.29 -28.80 -2.98
N ALA A 88 -6.53 -29.28 -3.14
CA ALA A 88 -7.67 -28.97 -2.27
C ALA A 88 -8.68 -30.13 -2.31
N GLN A 89 -8.57 -31.01 -1.31
CA GLN A 89 -9.24 -32.32 -1.27
C GLN A 89 -10.74 -32.24 -0.97
N THR A 90 -11.23 -31.10 -0.49
CA THR A 90 -12.65 -30.82 -0.25
C THR A 90 -13.08 -29.55 -0.97
N MET A 91 -14.39 -29.34 -1.13
CA MET A 91 -14.90 -28.12 -1.74
C MET A 91 -14.64 -26.91 -0.84
N GLU A 92 -14.81 -27.09 0.46
CA GLU A 92 -14.52 -26.09 1.50
C GLU A 92 -13.04 -25.71 1.46
N GLY A 93 -12.14 -26.68 1.28
CA GLY A 93 -10.71 -26.43 1.14
C GLY A 93 -10.36 -25.65 -0.13
N LYS A 94 -11.11 -25.81 -1.23
CA LYS A 94 -10.93 -24.98 -2.44
C LYS A 94 -11.36 -23.54 -2.19
N MET A 95 -12.53 -23.36 -1.57
CA MET A 95 -13.07 -22.04 -1.26
C MET A 95 -12.15 -21.29 -0.29
N GLU A 96 -11.66 -21.96 0.74
CA GLU A 96 -10.70 -21.39 1.69
C GLU A 96 -9.35 -21.08 1.02
N LEU A 97 -8.87 -21.93 0.11
CA LEU A 97 -7.64 -21.64 -0.63
C LEU A 97 -7.81 -20.40 -1.51
N PHE A 98 -8.93 -20.28 -2.23
CA PHE A 98 -9.25 -19.11 -3.03
C PHE A 98 -9.31 -17.86 -2.14
N TRP A 99 -10.09 -17.93 -1.06
CA TRP A 99 -10.26 -16.84 -0.10
C TRP A 99 -8.90 -16.32 0.41
N THR A 100 -8.02 -17.25 0.80
CA THR A 100 -6.76 -16.91 1.46
C THR A 100 -5.60 -16.56 0.54
N GLN A 101 -5.72 -16.77 -0.78
CA GLN A 101 -4.66 -16.51 -1.77
C GLN A 101 -5.06 -15.52 -2.87
N ALA A 102 -6.32 -15.54 -3.29
CA ALA A 102 -6.83 -14.80 -4.45
C ALA A 102 -7.92 -13.77 -4.08
N ASP A 103 -8.36 -13.74 -2.83
CA ASP A 103 -9.39 -12.83 -2.33
C ASP A 103 -8.90 -12.05 -1.08
N PHE A 104 -9.80 -11.32 -0.42
CA PHE A 104 -9.50 -10.48 0.74
C PHE A 104 -8.94 -11.23 1.97
N GLY A 105 -8.96 -12.57 1.98
CA GLY A 105 -8.22 -13.36 2.97
C GLY A 105 -6.70 -13.17 2.85
N TYR A 106 -6.18 -12.79 1.68
CA TYR A 106 -4.81 -12.32 1.53
C TYR A 106 -4.55 -11.06 2.36
N VAL A 107 -5.42 -10.06 2.25
CA VAL A 107 -5.33 -8.81 3.03
C VAL A 107 -5.39 -9.12 4.53
N LYS A 108 -6.29 -10.01 4.93
CA LYS A 108 -6.40 -10.48 6.32
C LYS A 108 -5.07 -11.00 6.86
N LYS A 109 -4.38 -11.87 6.11
CA LYS A 109 -3.06 -12.39 6.51
C LYS A 109 -2.04 -11.28 6.70
N VAL A 110 -2.03 -10.27 5.82
CA VAL A 110 -1.11 -9.13 5.95
C VAL A 110 -1.43 -8.32 7.21
N VAL A 111 -2.70 -7.96 7.42
CA VAL A 111 -3.18 -7.20 8.58
C VAL A 111 -2.87 -7.93 9.89
N ASP A 112 -3.17 -9.23 9.97
CA ASP A 112 -2.95 -10.05 11.17
C ASP A 112 -1.45 -10.23 11.48
N SER A 113 -0.58 -10.07 10.47
CA SER A 113 0.88 -10.13 10.64
C SER A 113 1.53 -8.80 11.04
N LEU A 114 0.76 -7.71 11.14
CA LEU A 114 1.30 -6.38 11.44
C LEU A 114 1.91 -6.32 12.84
N ALA A 115 3.09 -5.71 12.89
CA ALA A 115 4.02 -5.79 13.98
C ALA A 115 4.68 -4.44 14.19
N ILE A 116 4.68 -3.92 15.42
CA ILE A 116 5.49 -2.74 15.75
C ILE A 116 6.96 -3.17 15.71
N LEU A 117 7.74 -2.50 14.85
CA LEU A 117 9.21 -2.61 14.81
C LEU A 117 9.86 -1.45 15.56
N CYS A 118 9.27 -0.26 15.52
CA CYS A 118 9.77 0.90 16.25
C CYS A 118 8.64 1.60 17.00
N SER A 119 8.71 1.60 18.34
CA SER A 119 7.67 2.19 19.21
C SER A 119 8.00 3.64 19.59
N PRO A 120 7.02 4.55 19.61
CA PRO A 120 7.23 5.93 20.05
C PRO A 120 7.85 6.01 21.46
N LYS A 121 8.86 6.87 21.65
CA LYS A 121 9.44 7.16 22.97
C LYS A 121 8.49 8.04 23.80
N GLY A 122 8.11 7.60 25.00
CA GLY A 122 7.28 8.35 25.94
C GLY A 122 5.80 8.49 25.55
N LYS A 123 5.03 9.36 26.25
CA LYS A 123 3.71 9.80 25.77
C LYS A 123 3.91 10.41 24.39
N ILE A 124 3.05 10.08 23.41
CA ILE A 124 3.13 10.51 22.00
C ILE A 124 3.43 12.01 21.93
N ALA A 125 4.72 12.36 21.97
CA ALA A 125 5.18 13.72 21.86
C ALA A 125 5.10 14.06 20.37
N GLU A 126 4.80 15.31 20.07
CA GLU A 126 4.88 15.80 18.70
C GLU A 126 6.24 15.42 18.11
N GLY A 127 6.23 14.71 16.98
CA GLY A 127 7.45 14.25 16.31
C GLY A 127 7.96 12.86 16.71
N ALA A 128 7.32 12.12 17.62
CA ALA A 128 7.71 10.74 17.91
C ALA A 128 7.46 9.83 16.69
N SER A 129 8.47 9.06 16.30
CA SER A 129 8.38 8.16 15.14
C SER A 129 7.71 6.84 15.51
N GLN A 130 7.22 6.15 14.48
CA GLN A 130 6.69 4.79 14.60
C GLN A 130 6.99 4.03 13.31
N LEU A 131 7.29 2.75 13.42
CA LEU A 131 7.36 1.85 12.28
C LEU A 131 6.59 0.57 12.60
N ILE A 132 5.60 0.26 11.76
CA ILE A 132 4.80 -0.96 11.82
C ILE A 132 4.96 -1.66 10.48
N CYS A 133 5.31 -2.94 10.48
CA CYS A 133 5.45 -3.72 9.24
C CYS A 133 4.72 -5.05 9.35
N SER A 134 4.33 -5.60 8.20
CA SER A 134 3.85 -6.97 8.08
C SER A 134 5.00 -7.95 8.24
N ALA A 135 4.70 -9.24 8.35
CA ALA A 135 5.70 -10.29 8.19
C ALA A 135 6.50 -10.09 6.88
N GLN A 136 7.81 -10.35 6.94
CA GLN A 136 8.74 -10.27 5.81
C GLN A 136 8.88 -8.85 5.23
N LEU A 137 8.44 -7.81 5.94
CA LEU A 137 8.49 -6.41 5.52
C LEU A 137 7.90 -6.17 4.11
N ARG A 138 6.81 -6.86 3.77
CA ARG A 138 6.13 -6.64 2.47
C ARG A 138 5.29 -5.36 2.45
N TYR A 139 4.70 -5.04 3.60
CA TYR A 139 3.99 -3.79 3.84
C TYR A 139 4.54 -3.13 5.09
N CYS A 140 4.78 -1.82 5.04
CA CYS A 140 5.18 -1.03 6.20
C CYS A 140 4.40 0.29 6.23
N ARG A 141 4.06 0.73 7.44
CA ARG A 141 3.53 2.06 7.73
C ARG A 141 4.45 2.74 8.73
N ALA A 142 4.93 3.92 8.38
CA ALA A 142 5.79 4.71 9.22
C ALA A 142 5.11 6.03 9.59
N ARG A 143 5.51 6.62 10.71
CA ARG A 143 5.19 8.00 11.09
C ARG A 143 6.50 8.71 11.44
N ASN A 144 6.69 9.94 10.96
CA ASN A 144 7.95 10.67 11.11
C ASN A 144 9.16 9.84 10.66
N LEU A 145 9.08 9.29 9.44
CA LEU A 145 10.20 8.57 8.81
C LEU A 145 11.27 9.57 8.38
N TYR A 146 12.52 9.34 8.80
CA TYR A 146 13.67 10.12 8.37
C TYR A 146 14.47 9.36 7.31
N MET A 147 14.95 10.08 6.30
CA MET A 147 15.89 9.60 5.28
C MET A 147 16.96 10.67 5.01
N ASP A 148 18.23 10.29 5.02
CA ASP A 148 19.36 11.09 4.58
C ASP A 148 19.77 10.67 3.17
N LEU A 149 19.41 11.50 2.19
CA LEU A 149 19.69 11.25 0.77
C LEU A 149 20.80 12.16 0.25
N ARG A 150 21.64 12.73 1.13
CA ARG A 150 22.79 13.56 0.72
C ARG A 150 23.80 12.79 -0.13
N ARG A 151 23.94 11.49 0.13
CA ARG A 151 24.82 10.58 -0.61
C ARG A 151 24.18 9.94 -1.85
N TYR A 152 22.91 10.25 -2.17
CA TYR A 152 22.16 9.63 -3.27
C TYR A 152 22.95 9.56 -4.58
N ARG A 153 23.62 10.65 -4.96
CA ARG A 153 24.43 10.70 -6.19
C ARG A 153 25.64 9.77 -6.15
N GLN A 154 26.36 9.72 -5.03
CA GLN A 154 27.55 8.88 -4.88
C GLN A 154 27.19 7.39 -4.91
N MET A 155 26.03 7.03 -4.38
CA MET A 155 25.55 5.64 -4.37
C MET A 155 25.15 5.18 -5.78
N THR A 156 24.45 6.05 -6.51
CA THR A 156 23.89 5.73 -7.82
C THR A 156 24.91 5.76 -8.96
N GLU A 157 26.00 6.52 -8.82
CA GLU A 157 27.11 6.55 -9.78
C GLU A 157 28.07 5.35 -9.66
N LYS A 158 28.15 4.70 -8.49
CA LYS A 158 29.11 3.62 -8.22
C LYS A 158 28.71 2.23 -8.74
N GLN A 159 27.43 1.97 -9.04
CA GLN A 159 26.91 0.60 -9.18
C GLN A 159 26.49 0.14 -10.61
N GLY A 160 26.95 0.79 -11.69
CA GLY A 160 26.82 0.23 -13.05
C GLY A 160 25.38 0.22 -13.63
N THR A 161 25.09 -0.68 -14.57
CA THR A 161 23.95 -0.60 -15.51
C THR A 161 22.56 -0.90 -14.95
N TYR A 162 22.42 -1.55 -13.79
CA TYR A 162 21.13 -1.83 -13.13
C TYR A 162 20.83 -0.75 -12.08
N ARG A 163 20.16 0.34 -12.48
CA ARG A 163 20.08 1.57 -11.67
C ARG A 163 18.78 1.79 -10.90
N SER A 164 17.71 1.04 -11.20
CA SER A 164 16.38 1.36 -10.67
C SER A 164 16.07 0.77 -9.29
N PHE A 165 16.76 -0.30 -8.87
CA PHE A 165 16.48 -1.01 -7.61
C PHE A 165 17.76 -1.35 -6.86
N LEU A 166 18.61 -0.36 -6.63
CA LEU A 166 19.79 -0.58 -5.78
C LEU A 166 19.31 -0.93 -4.37
N GLU A 167 19.87 -2.02 -3.83
CA GLU A 167 19.64 -2.47 -2.46
C GLU A 167 20.67 -1.83 -1.51
N ASP A 168 20.37 -1.79 -0.21
CA ASP A 168 21.27 -1.28 0.84
C ASP A 168 21.76 0.16 0.60
N ILE A 169 20.86 1.02 0.12
CA ILE A 169 21.18 2.44 -0.17
C ILE A 169 21.27 3.31 1.08
N PHE A 170 21.14 2.75 2.28
CA PHE A 170 21.28 3.49 3.53
C PHE A 170 22.31 2.82 4.42
N GLU A 171 23.24 3.63 4.92
CA GLU A 171 24.10 3.28 6.04
C GLU A 171 23.37 3.55 7.37
N GLU A 172 23.99 3.11 8.47
CA GLU A 172 23.45 3.32 9.81
C GLU A 172 23.25 4.82 10.09
N GLY A 173 22.03 5.20 10.48
CA GLY A 173 21.68 6.60 10.73
C GLY A 173 21.17 7.37 9.51
N GLU A 174 21.24 6.79 8.31
CA GLU A 174 20.70 7.43 7.10
C GLU A 174 19.20 7.14 6.91
N ILE A 175 18.64 6.12 7.57
CA ILE A 175 17.20 5.89 7.62
C ILE A 175 16.78 5.54 9.04
N GLY A 176 15.68 6.11 9.52
CA GLY A 176 15.32 5.91 10.92
C GLY A 176 14.18 6.77 11.44
N GLY A 177 14.11 6.86 12.77
CA GLY A 177 13.09 7.63 13.48
C GLY A 177 13.40 7.82 14.96
N ASN A 178 12.73 8.79 15.58
CA ASN A 178 12.78 9.00 17.02
C ASN A 178 11.83 8.03 17.74
N CYS A 179 12.28 6.80 17.90
CA CYS A 179 11.53 5.69 18.49
C CYS A 179 12.48 4.67 19.14
N GLU A 180 11.92 3.68 19.84
CA GLU A 180 12.62 2.52 20.38
C GLU A 180 12.51 1.37 19.37
N LEU A 181 13.62 1.02 18.73
CA LEU A 181 13.68 -0.01 17.70
C LEU A 181 13.88 -1.41 18.30
N ASP A 182 13.02 -2.35 17.91
CA ASP A 182 13.25 -3.78 18.09
C ASP A 182 14.15 -4.31 16.97
N ILE A 183 15.46 -4.20 17.20
CA ILE A 183 16.48 -4.60 16.22
C ILE A 183 16.45 -6.10 15.91
N ASN A 184 16.07 -6.93 16.88
CA ASN A 184 16.01 -8.38 16.70
C ASN A 184 14.88 -8.72 15.72
N ARG A 185 13.70 -8.15 15.96
CA ARG A 185 12.54 -8.34 15.08
C ARG A 185 12.78 -7.79 13.68
N LEU A 186 13.50 -6.67 13.53
CA LEU A 186 13.92 -6.19 12.22
C LEU A 186 14.81 -7.24 11.53
N ARG A 187 15.88 -7.70 12.18
CA ARG A 187 16.86 -8.66 11.64
C ARG A 187 16.27 -10.03 11.31
N ASP A 188 15.23 -10.47 12.01
CA ASP A 188 14.54 -11.74 11.69
C ASP A 188 13.98 -11.78 10.27
N ASN A 189 13.73 -10.60 9.67
CA ASN A 189 13.23 -10.48 8.30
C ASN A 189 14.33 -10.48 7.24
N ALA A 190 15.62 -10.52 7.62
CA ALA A 190 16.75 -10.49 6.69
C ALA A 190 16.74 -11.62 5.66
N ARG A 191 16.19 -12.78 6.04
CA ARG A 191 16.06 -13.95 5.15
C ARG A 191 15.14 -13.73 3.96
N HIS A 192 14.33 -12.67 4.01
CA HIS A 192 13.41 -12.27 2.95
C HIS A 192 13.88 -11.04 2.19
N LYS A 193 15.15 -10.64 2.35
CA LYS A 193 15.74 -9.57 1.56
C LYS A 193 15.64 -9.89 0.07
N SER A 194 15.02 -8.99 -0.67
CA SER A 194 14.84 -9.09 -2.12
C SER A 194 14.55 -7.69 -2.67
N PRO A 195 15.09 -7.34 -3.86
CA PRO A 195 14.88 -6.03 -4.47
C PRO A 195 13.40 -5.64 -4.59
N LEU A 196 12.51 -6.57 -4.96
CA LEU A 196 11.10 -6.28 -5.27
C LEU A 196 10.10 -7.01 -4.35
N GLN A 197 10.54 -7.92 -3.49
CA GLN A 197 9.63 -8.74 -2.67
C GLN A 197 9.53 -8.29 -1.21
N SER A 198 10.45 -7.43 -0.74
CA SER A 198 10.42 -6.89 0.63
C SER A 198 11.04 -5.49 0.71
N TRP A 199 10.77 -4.80 1.80
CA TRP A 199 11.42 -3.54 2.18
C TRP A 199 12.67 -3.75 3.04
N TYR A 200 13.11 -4.99 3.27
CA TYR A 200 14.26 -5.24 4.16
C TYR A 200 15.56 -4.65 3.62
N ALA A 201 15.77 -4.63 2.30
CA ALA A 201 16.97 -4.05 1.70
C ALA A 201 17.12 -2.54 1.99
N GLU A 202 16.01 -1.84 2.21
CA GLU A 202 15.95 -0.41 2.47
C GLU A 202 15.87 -0.12 3.96
N LEU A 203 15.16 -0.97 4.72
CA LEU A 203 14.92 -0.79 6.15
C LEU A 203 15.90 -1.57 7.03
N GLY A 204 16.78 -2.40 6.48
CA GLY A 204 17.73 -3.20 7.26
C GLY A 204 18.69 -2.34 8.09
N GLY A 205 19.01 -1.14 7.62
CA GLY A 205 19.80 -0.12 8.32
C GLY A 205 18.97 0.85 9.17
N TYR A 206 17.67 0.61 9.36
CA TYR A 206 16.80 1.50 10.14
C TYR A 206 17.33 1.62 11.57
N SER A 207 17.51 2.86 12.04
CA SER A 207 18.07 3.13 13.36
C SER A 207 17.20 4.08 14.19
N SER A 208 17.38 4.00 15.51
CA SER A 208 16.79 4.95 16.45
C SER A 208 17.64 6.21 16.47
N VAL A 209 17.11 7.32 15.96
CA VAL A 209 17.82 8.58 15.86
C VAL A 209 17.15 9.63 16.75
N ASP A 210 17.93 10.32 17.60
CA ASP A 210 17.42 11.38 18.47
C ASP A 210 17.26 12.69 17.67
N PHE A 211 16.17 12.77 16.90
CA PHE A 211 15.77 14.03 16.30
C PHE A 211 15.15 14.92 17.39
N LYS A 212 15.96 15.73 18.06
CA LYS A 212 15.44 16.86 18.83
C LYS A 212 14.82 17.81 17.81
N VAL A 213 13.48 17.80 17.75
CA VAL A 213 12.64 18.57 16.83
C VAL A 213 12.83 20.07 17.06
N LYS A 214 13.96 20.61 16.59
CA LYS A 214 14.10 22.04 16.29
C LYS A 214 14.04 22.16 14.78
N GLU A 215 12.99 22.81 14.30
CA GLU A 215 12.83 23.15 12.90
C GLU A 215 14.09 23.86 12.39
N GLY A 216 14.62 23.39 11.25
CA GLY A 216 15.75 24.01 10.55
C GLY A 216 17.15 23.45 10.83
N GLU A 217 17.39 22.72 11.93
CA GLU A 217 18.75 22.21 12.23
C GLU A 217 19.01 20.78 11.69
N GLN A 218 17.97 19.95 11.51
CA GLN A 218 18.16 18.50 11.27
C GLN A 218 17.48 17.91 10.02
N CYS A 219 16.56 18.62 9.38
CA CYS A 219 15.92 18.19 8.13
C CYS A 219 15.90 19.34 7.12
N ASP A 220 16.25 19.05 5.88
CA ASP A 220 16.27 20.02 4.78
C ASP A 220 14.87 20.12 4.12
N GLU A 221 14.07 19.06 4.22
CA GLU A 221 12.70 19.02 3.71
C GLU A 221 11.77 18.21 4.62
N ILE A 222 10.56 18.74 4.87
CA ILE A 222 9.52 18.05 5.64
C ILE A 222 8.33 17.85 4.71
N VAL A 223 8.00 16.59 4.43
CA VAL A 223 6.82 16.20 3.68
C VAL A 223 5.69 15.95 4.68
N THR A 224 4.68 16.82 4.64
CA THR A 224 3.49 16.75 5.51
C THR A 224 2.32 16.04 4.85
N ARG A 225 2.40 15.72 3.55
CA ARG A 225 1.37 14.94 2.87
C ARG A 225 1.57 13.45 3.14
N PRO A 226 0.49 12.66 3.34
CA PRO A 226 0.59 11.21 3.36
C PRO A 226 1.29 10.70 2.10
N THR A 227 2.30 9.87 2.26
CA THR A 227 3.16 9.44 1.15
C THR A 227 3.22 7.92 1.06
N VAL A 228 2.97 7.40 -0.14
CA VAL A 228 3.13 5.97 -0.46
C VAL A 228 4.42 5.82 -1.24
N PHE A 229 5.37 5.06 -0.69
CA PHE A 229 6.53 4.58 -1.43
C PHE A 229 6.19 3.25 -2.09
N ILE A 230 6.53 3.09 -3.37
CA ILE A 230 6.30 1.86 -4.12
C ILE A 230 7.51 1.52 -4.98
N LYS A 231 7.88 0.23 -5.00
CA LYS A 231 8.82 -0.33 -5.97
C LYS A 231 8.03 -0.92 -7.13
N LEU A 232 8.36 -0.54 -8.35
CA LEU A 232 7.67 -1.03 -9.56
C LEU A 232 8.25 -2.35 -10.02
N ASP A 233 7.43 -3.24 -10.56
CA ASP A 233 7.91 -4.46 -11.24
C ASP A 233 8.56 -4.11 -12.60
N ALA A 234 7.74 -3.70 -13.57
CA ALA A 234 8.20 -3.27 -14.88
C ALA A 234 7.19 -2.35 -15.59
N VAL A 235 7.70 -1.26 -16.18
CA VAL A 235 6.86 -0.26 -16.88
C VAL A 235 6.62 -0.57 -18.36
N VAL A 236 6.86 -1.81 -18.79
CA VAL A 236 6.94 -2.18 -20.22
C VAL A 236 5.58 -2.48 -20.84
N ASN A 237 4.58 -2.89 -20.03
CA ASN A 237 3.22 -3.12 -20.48
C ASN A 237 2.24 -3.07 -19.30
N MET A 238 0.94 -3.02 -19.60
CA MET A 238 -0.11 -2.95 -18.58
C MET A 238 -0.16 -4.20 -17.69
N TYR A 239 0.23 -5.37 -18.21
CA TYR A 239 0.19 -6.62 -17.44
C TYR A 239 1.18 -6.59 -16.27
N HIS A 240 2.39 -6.08 -16.46
CA HIS A 240 3.34 -5.88 -15.35
C HIS A 240 2.88 -4.79 -14.39
N HIS A 241 2.33 -3.68 -14.90
CA HIS A 241 1.78 -2.61 -14.07
C HIS A 241 0.58 -3.01 -13.23
N PHE A 242 -0.17 -4.04 -13.63
CA PHE A 242 -1.31 -4.52 -12.88
C PHE A 242 -0.92 -4.92 -11.45
N CYS A 243 0.26 -5.52 -11.27
CA CYS A 243 0.81 -5.85 -9.96
C CYS A 243 1.03 -4.60 -9.10
N ASP A 244 1.54 -3.51 -9.69
CA ASP A 244 1.79 -2.25 -8.99
C ASP A 244 0.48 -1.63 -8.50
N PHE A 245 -0.51 -1.51 -9.39
CA PHE A 245 -1.81 -0.95 -9.05
C PHE A 245 -2.57 -1.81 -8.04
N PHE A 246 -2.49 -3.13 -8.18
CA PHE A 246 -3.05 -4.06 -7.21
C PHE A 246 -2.40 -3.88 -5.83
N ASN A 247 -1.07 -3.73 -5.76
CA ASN A 247 -0.36 -3.52 -4.50
C ASN A 247 -0.76 -2.20 -3.83
N ILE A 248 -0.97 -1.12 -4.60
CA ILE A 248 -1.48 0.15 -4.05
C ILE A 248 -2.90 -0.02 -3.51
N TYR A 249 -3.77 -0.68 -4.28
CA TYR A 249 -5.14 -0.96 -3.87
C TYR A 249 -5.20 -1.79 -2.59
N ALA A 250 -4.51 -2.92 -2.55
CA ALA A 250 -4.42 -3.78 -1.36
C ALA A 250 -3.82 -3.04 -0.15
N SER A 251 -2.82 -2.19 -0.38
CA SER A 251 -2.19 -1.39 0.68
C SER A 251 -3.16 -0.40 1.33
N GLN A 252 -4.15 0.13 0.60
CA GLN A 252 -5.20 0.97 1.19
C GLN A 252 -6.11 0.16 2.12
N HIS A 253 -6.45 -1.08 1.77
CA HIS A 253 -7.18 -1.99 2.66
C HIS A 253 -6.37 -2.30 3.93
N VAL A 254 -5.08 -2.63 3.79
CA VAL A 254 -4.20 -2.90 4.95
C VAL A 254 -4.06 -1.67 5.84
N ASN A 255 -3.97 -0.47 5.26
CA ASN A 255 -3.91 0.78 6.03
C ASN A 255 -5.24 1.10 6.75
N GLY A 256 -6.35 0.62 6.20
CA GLY A 256 -7.70 0.92 6.69
C GLY A 256 -8.22 2.29 6.26
N SER A 257 -7.65 2.89 5.23
CA SER A 257 -8.07 4.19 4.70
C SER A 257 -7.91 4.27 3.19
N PHE A 258 -8.91 4.85 2.52
CA PHE A 258 -8.90 5.12 1.08
C PHE A 258 -8.85 6.62 0.86
N SER A 259 -7.89 7.06 0.05
CA SER A 259 -7.72 8.48 -0.30
C SER A 259 -6.86 8.58 -1.54
N ASP A 260 -7.27 9.43 -2.48
CA ASP A 260 -6.45 9.90 -3.59
C ASP A 260 -5.61 11.12 -3.20
N ASP A 261 -5.79 11.66 -1.98
CA ASP A 261 -4.97 12.73 -1.42
C ASP A 261 -3.68 12.20 -0.79
N VAL A 262 -2.93 11.42 -1.55
CA VAL A 262 -1.67 10.82 -1.13
C VAL A 262 -0.60 11.09 -2.18
N GLN A 263 0.60 11.45 -1.77
CA GLN A 263 1.73 11.54 -2.66
C GLN A 263 2.24 10.14 -2.97
N ILE A 264 2.36 9.76 -4.25
CA ILE A 264 3.03 8.53 -4.63
C ILE A 264 4.48 8.85 -4.99
N VAL A 265 5.42 8.13 -4.38
CA VAL A 265 6.85 8.21 -4.67
C VAL A 265 7.33 6.85 -5.14
N ILE A 266 7.77 6.79 -6.39
CA ILE A 266 8.43 5.62 -6.95
C ILE A 266 9.81 5.49 -6.33
N TRP A 267 10.04 4.34 -5.70
CA TRP A 267 11.33 3.89 -5.21
C TRP A 267 12.20 3.41 -6.37
N ASP A 268 12.61 4.38 -7.19
CA ASP A 268 13.53 4.20 -8.30
C ASP A 268 14.83 4.95 -7.96
N THR A 269 15.92 4.20 -7.84
CA THR A 269 17.25 4.70 -7.47
C THR A 269 18.02 5.33 -8.64
N THR A 270 17.39 5.59 -9.79
CA THR A 270 18.04 6.31 -10.89
C THR A 270 18.19 7.81 -10.58
N LEU A 271 19.14 8.47 -11.25
CA LEU A 271 19.34 9.92 -11.13
C LEU A 271 18.26 10.77 -11.81
N SER A 272 17.44 10.18 -12.69
CA SER A 272 16.36 10.90 -13.35
C SER A 272 15.27 11.25 -12.35
N LYS A 273 14.94 12.54 -12.27
CA LYS A 273 13.82 13.07 -11.48
C LYS A 273 12.47 12.91 -12.18
N GLU A 274 12.48 12.76 -13.50
CA GLU A 274 11.27 12.60 -14.29
C GLU A 274 10.76 11.18 -14.21
N PHE A 275 9.48 11.06 -13.88
CA PHE A 275 8.73 9.82 -14.04
C PHE A 275 8.05 9.83 -15.41
N ARG A 276 8.27 8.78 -16.20
CA ARG A 276 7.67 8.58 -17.51
C ARG A 276 7.04 7.20 -17.53
N ASP A 277 5.76 7.15 -17.83
CA ASP A 277 4.96 5.94 -17.81
C ASP A 277 3.90 6.04 -18.91
N PRO A 278 3.82 5.08 -19.86
CA PRO A 278 2.78 5.08 -20.89
C PRO A 278 1.35 4.94 -20.34
N PHE A 279 1.21 4.52 -19.07
CA PHE A 279 -0.04 4.38 -18.33
C PHE A 279 -0.18 5.42 -17.21
N ILE A 280 0.46 6.58 -17.36
CA ILE A 280 0.44 7.66 -16.35
C ILE A 280 -0.99 8.05 -15.92
N GLU A 281 -1.97 7.96 -16.81
CA GLU A 281 -3.38 8.29 -16.51
C GLU A 281 -4.01 7.33 -15.49
N THR A 282 -3.60 6.05 -15.46
CA THR A 282 -4.11 5.06 -14.49
C THR A 282 -3.77 5.44 -13.04
N TRP A 283 -2.65 6.13 -12.83
CA TRP A 283 -2.23 6.60 -11.51
C TRP A 283 -3.23 7.57 -10.87
N ARG A 284 -4.05 8.27 -11.67
CA ARG A 284 -5.06 9.20 -11.17
C ARG A 284 -6.14 8.54 -10.31
N ALA A 285 -6.36 7.23 -10.46
CA ALA A 285 -7.27 6.48 -9.60
C ALA A 285 -6.77 6.39 -8.15
N PHE A 286 -5.46 6.54 -7.95
CA PHE A 286 -4.78 6.35 -6.66
C PHE A 286 -4.20 7.64 -6.09
N THR A 287 -3.94 8.64 -6.92
CA THR A 287 -3.42 9.94 -6.47
C THR A 287 -3.89 11.09 -7.34
N ARG A 288 -4.27 12.19 -6.71
CA ARG A 288 -4.51 13.48 -7.38
C ARG A 288 -3.24 14.33 -7.52
N HIS A 289 -2.11 13.84 -7.01
CA HIS A 289 -0.83 14.52 -7.04
C HIS A 289 0.07 13.93 -8.14
N PRO A 290 1.02 14.72 -8.70
CA PRO A 290 1.99 14.19 -9.64
C PRO A 290 2.79 13.05 -9.02
N VAL A 291 2.97 11.93 -9.74
CA VAL A 291 3.82 10.83 -9.29
C VAL A 291 5.28 11.29 -9.25
N MET A 292 5.94 11.10 -8.11
CA MET A 292 7.31 11.53 -7.86
C MET A 292 8.28 10.34 -7.91
N LYS A 293 9.57 10.62 -8.08
CA LYS A 293 10.65 9.63 -7.90
C LYS A 293 11.46 9.96 -6.67
N LEU A 294 12.11 8.96 -6.08
CA LEU A 294 13.04 9.13 -4.96
C LEU A 294 14.11 10.21 -5.24
N ALA A 295 14.60 10.30 -6.48
CA ALA A 295 15.56 11.32 -6.93
C ALA A 295 15.12 12.78 -6.71
N GLN A 296 13.83 13.05 -6.49
CA GLN A 296 13.34 14.39 -6.13
C GLN A 296 13.92 14.87 -4.80
N PHE A 297 14.22 13.95 -3.89
CA PHE A 297 14.78 14.20 -2.57
C PHE A 297 16.31 14.13 -2.53
N GLN A 298 16.98 13.92 -3.69
CA GLN A 298 18.44 13.78 -3.73
C GLN A 298 19.13 15.00 -3.10
N GLY A 299 20.21 14.75 -2.35
CA GLY A 299 21.00 15.82 -1.73
C GLY A 299 20.42 16.36 -0.42
N LYS A 300 19.33 15.78 0.10
CA LYS A 300 18.59 16.32 1.25
C LYS A 300 18.39 15.28 2.36
N ARG A 301 18.26 15.78 3.59
CA ARG A 301 17.65 15.07 4.72
C ARG A 301 16.16 15.33 4.71
N VAL A 302 15.36 14.29 4.61
CA VAL A 302 13.92 14.38 4.43
C VAL A 302 13.21 13.70 5.60
N ARG A 303 12.17 14.36 6.11
CA ARG A 303 11.24 13.77 7.08
C ARG A 303 9.85 13.65 6.47
N ILE A 304 9.32 12.44 6.43
CA ILE A 304 7.94 12.15 6.03
C ILE A 304 7.09 12.06 7.29
N SER A 305 6.13 12.97 7.46
CA SER A 305 5.42 13.15 8.74
C SER A 305 4.37 12.06 8.98
N HIS A 306 3.72 11.56 7.92
CA HIS A 306 2.57 10.66 7.95
C HIS A 306 2.83 9.32 7.29
#